data_AF-A0A7C7CKE7-F1
#
_entry.id   AF-A0A7C7CKE7-F1
#
_cell.length_a   1.000
_cell.length_b   1.000
_cell.length_c   1.000
_cell.angle_alpha   90.00
_cell.angle_beta   90.00
_cell.angle_gamma   90.00
#
_symmetry.space_group_name_H-M   'P 1'
#
loop_
_entity.id
_entity.type
_entity.pdbx_description
1 polymer ?
#
loop_
_entity_poly.entity_id
_entity_poly.type
_entity_poly.pdbx_seq_one_letter_code
_entity_poly.pdbx_strand_id
1 'polypeptide(L)' 'MVSISFDKFTLSNGLDVILSEDHSLPVAAVNLWYHVGSQNEEPGRTGFAHLFEHVMFEGSKHHNKGYF' A
#
# COMPACT_ATOMS: atom_id res chain seq x y z
N MET A 1 1.42 17.09 -21.70
CA MET A 1 1.49 16.20 -20.52
C MET A 1 1.92 17.05 -19.34
N VAL A 2 1.23 16.92 -18.20
CA VAL A 2 1.67 17.55 -16.95
C VAL A 2 2.81 16.71 -16.38
N SER A 3 3.93 17.34 -16.05
CA SER A 3 5.03 16.72 -15.31
C SER A 3 4.80 16.95 -13.83
N ILE A 4 4.86 15.89 -13.03
CA ILE A 4 4.79 15.95 -11.57
C ILE A 4 6.21 15.74 -11.05
N SER A 5 6.70 16.66 -10.23
CA SER A 5 8.01 16.54 -9.57
C SER A 5 7.89 15.58 -8.39
N PHE A 6 8.84 14.66 -8.27
CA PHE A 6 8.92 13.73 -7.13
C PHE A 6 10.36 13.30 -6.89
N ASP A 7 10.63 12.95 -5.64
CA ASP A 7 11.86 12.26 -5.24
C ASP A 7 11.60 10.77 -5.14
N LYS A 8 12.55 9.97 -5.65
CA LYS A 8 12.55 8.52 -5.49
C LYS A 8 13.80 8.06 -4.75
N PHE A 9 13.61 7.27 -3.70
CA PHE A 9 14.70 6.64 -2.97
C PHE A 9 14.27 5.27 -2.43
N THR A 10 15.25 4.42 -2.11
CA THR A 10 15.02 3.09 -1.57
C THR A 10 15.54 3.04 -0.14
N LEU A 11 14.73 2.54 0.78
CA LEU A 11 15.12 2.36 2.18
C LEU A 11 16.10 1.19 2.33
N SER A 12 16.78 1.11 3.48
CA SER A 12 17.72 0.03 3.78
C SER A 12 17.10 -1.37 3.81
N ASN A 13 15.78 -1.46 4.00
CA ASN A 13 15.02 -2.72 3.93
C ASN A 13 14.51 -3.06 2.52
N GLY A 14 14.85 -2.26 1.50
CA GLY A 14 14.46 -2.48 0.11
C GLY A 14 13.13 -1.85 -0.31
N LEU A 15 12.43 -1.13 0.57
CA LEU A 15 11.19 -0.45 0.20
C LEU A 15 11.48 0.79 -0.67
N ASP A 16 10.89 0.82 -1.86
CA ASP A 16 10.88 2.01 -2.72
C ASP A 16 9.88 3.06 -2.19
N VAL A 17 10.35 4.29 -2.07
CA VAL A 17 9.55 5.45 -1.66
C VAL A 17 9.52 6.45 -2.80
N ILE A 18 8.31 6.93 -3.12
CA ILE A 18 8.07 8.02 -4.07
C ILE A 18 7.42 9.14 -3.27
N LEU A 19 8.10 10.28 -3.18
CA LEU A 19 7.66 11.46 -2.44
C LEU A 19 7.37 12.61 -3.41
N SER A 20 6.13 13.09 -3.42
CA SER A 20 5.73 14.32 -4.10
C SER A 20 5.30 15.31 -3.04
N GLU A 21 6.07 16.38 -2.85
CA GLU A 21 5.74 17.45 -1.92
C GLU A 21 4.88 18.52 -2.59
N ASP A 22 3.75 18.87 -1.98
CA ASP A 22 2.86 19.95 -2.41
C ASP A 22 2.37 20.73 -1.18
N HIS A 23 2.61 22.03 -1.16
CA HIS A 23 2.22 22.94 -0.07
C HIS A 23 0.89 23.66 -0.31
N SER A 24 0.14 23.27 -1.34
CA SER A 24 -1.16 23.88 -1.65
C SER A 24 -2.19 23.72 -0.53
N LEU A 25 -2.13 22.62 0.24
CA LEU A 25 -3.01 22.30 1.36
C LEU A 25 -2.23 21.62 2.50
N PRO A 26 -2.63 21.82 3.78
CA PRO A 26 -2.01 21.16 4.93
C PRO A 26 -2.55 19.72 5.10
N VAL A 27 -2.48 18.90 4.05
CA VAL A 27 -2.99 17.53 4.01
C VAL A 27 -1.91 16.63 3.40
N ALA A 28 -1.80 15.40 3.92
CA ALA A 28 -0.93 14.38 3.34
C ALA A 28 -1.76 13.15 2.95
N ALA A 29 -1.39 12.51 1.83
CA ALA A 29 -1.89 11.21 1.43
C ALA A 29 -0.73 10.22 1.46
N VAL A 30 -0.93 9.07 2.11
CA VAL A 30 0.07 8.01 2.19
C VAL A 30 -0.56 6.74 1.65
N ASN A 31 0.11 6.11 0.69
CA ASN A 31 -0.34 4.86 0.07
C ASN A 31 0.79 3.83 0.19
N LEU A 32 0.42 2.59 0.51
CA LEU A 32 1.34 1.45 0.54
C LEU A 32 0.94 0.48 -0.57
N TRP A 33 1.88 0.14 -1.44
CA TRP A 33 1.64 -0.72 -2.59
C TRP A 33 2.42 -2.01 -2.42
N TYR A 34 1.72 -3.13 -2.47
CA TYR A 34 2.34 -4.45 -2.52
C TYR A 34 2.40 -4.93 -3.96
N HIS A 35 3.56 -5.40 -4.40
CA HIS A 35 3.74 -5.97 -5.74
C HIS A 35 3.21 -7.41 -5.80
N VAL A 36 1.90 -7.56 -5.57
CA VAL A 36 1.16 -8.83 -5.58
C VAL A 36 -0.30 -8.58 -5.94
N GLY A 37 -0.96 -9.56 -6.53
CA GLY A 37 -2.40 -9.53 -6.80
C GLY A 37 -2.92 -10.90 -7.24
N SER A 38 -4.12 -10.93 -7.80
CA SER A 38 -4.75 -12.17 -8.31
C SER A 38 -3.93 -12.88 -9.39
N GLN A 39 -3.10 -12.14 -10.14
CA GLN A 39 -2.18 -12.69 -11.12
C GLN A 39 -1.14 -13.66 -10.50
N ASN A 40 -0.83 -13.50 -9.23
CA ASN A 40 0.17 -14.29 -8.52
C ASN A 40 -0.43 -15.52 -7.80
N GLU A 41 -1.71 -15.81 -8.01
CA GLU A 41 -2.41 -16.89 -7.31
C GLU A 41 -2.26 -18.25 -8.02
N GLU A 42 -2.21 -19.31 -7.21
CA GLU A 42 -2.16 -20.69 -7.70
C GLU A 42 -3.57 -21.26 -7.91
N PRO A 43 -3.77 -22.15 -8.89
CA PRO A 43 -5.02 -22.89 -9.04
C PRO A 43 -5.44 -23.58 -7.74
N GLY A 44 -6.71 -23.44 -7.36
CA GLY A 44 -7.24 -23.94 -6.07
C GLY A 44 -6.97 -23.02 -4.87
N ARG A 45 -6.29 -21.88 -5.05
CA ARG A 45 -6.06 -20.85 -4.03
C ARG A 45 -6.39 -19.44 -4.55
N THR A 46 -7.31 -19.35 -5.50
CA THR A 46 -7.75 -18.09 -6.09
C THR A 46 -8.57 -17.26 -5.09
N GLY A 47 -8.45 -15.93 -5.16
CA GLY A 47 -9.12 -14.97 -4.29
C GLY A 47 -8.39 -14.68 -2.98
N PHE A 48 -7.19 -15.25 -2.77
CA PHE A 48 -6.41 -15.06 -1.55
C PHE A 48 -5.87 -13.65 -1.42
N ALA A 49 -5.38 -13.03 -2.50
CA ALA A 49 -4.91 -11.64 -2.45
C ALA A 49 -6.03 -10.70 -1.99
N HIS A 50 -7.25 -10.92 -2.51
CA HIS A 50 -8.44 -10.17 -2.11
C HIS A 50 -8.89 -10.53 -0.69
N LEU A 51 -8.88 -11.80 -0.29
CA LEU A 51 -9.21 -12.18 1.10
C LEU A 51 -8.26 -11.50 2.10
N PHE A 52 -6.96 -11.49 1.82
CA PHE A 52 -5.99 -10.83 2.69
C PHE A 52 -6.18 -9.31 2.73
N GLU A 53 -6.63 -8.68 1.64
CA GLU A 53 -7.05 -7.28 1.64
C GLU A 53 -8.13 -7.01 2.70
N HIS A 54 -9.18 -7.85 2.76
CA HIS A 54 -10.24 -7.69 3.76
C HIS A 54 -9.69 -7.92 5.17
N VAL A 55 -8.91 -9.00 5.36
CA VAL A 55 -8.36 -9.35 6.68
C VAL A 55 -7.38 -8.29 7.21
N MET A 56 -6.75 -7.48 6.35
CA MET A 56 -5.92 -6.35 6.81
C MET A 56 -6.68 -5.35 7.69
N PHE A 57 -8.02 -5.34 7.64
CA PHE A 57 -8.86 -4.45 8.42
C PHE A 57 -9.47 -5.08 9.68
N GLU A 58 -9.23 -6.37 9.92
CA GLU A 58 -9.75 -7.11 11.09
C GLU A 58 -8.88 -6.94 12.35
N GLY A 59 -7.89 -6.04 12.29
CA GLY A 59 -7.01 -5.70 13.40
C GLY A 59 -5.60 -6.28 13.29
N SER A 60 -4.74 -5.81 14.17
CA SER A 60 -3.32 -6.18 14.26
C SER A 60 -2.91 -6.35 15.72
N LYS A 61 -1.69 -6.84 15.94
CA LYS A 61 -1.10 -7.01 17.27
C LYS A 61 -1.18 -5.74 18.16
N HIS A 62 -1.07 -4.57 17.56
CA HIS A 62 -1.05 -3.29 18.28
C HIS A 62 -2.35 -2.49 18.13
N HIS A 63 -3.31 -2.99 17.35
CA HIS A 63 -4.65 -2.39 17.20
C HIS A 63 -5.67 -3.51 16.95
N ASN A 64 -6.28 -4.02 18.03
CA ASN A 64 -7.03 -5.28 18.03
C ASN A 64 -8.52 -5.14 17.69
N LYS A 65 -8.92 -4.05 17.05
CA LYS A 65 -10.31 -3.80 16.64
C LYS A 65 -10.39 -3.75 15.13
N GLY A 66 -11.41 -4.39 14.58
CA GLY A 66 -11.80 -4.21 13.19
C GLY A 66 -12.29 -2.78 12.95
N TYR A 67 -12.01 -2.25 11.76
CA TYR A 67 -12.47 -0.92 11.35
C TYR A 67 -13.77 -0.96 10.51
N PHE A 68 -14.20 -2.15 10.10
CA PHE A 68 -15.41 -2.43 9.32
C PHE A 68 -16.38 -3.34 10.07
#